data_AF-A0A959QJB5-F1
#
_entry.id   AF-A0A959QJB5-F1
#
_cell.length_a   1.000
_cell.length_b   1.000
_cell.length_c   1.000
_cell.angle_alpha   90.00
_cell.angle_beta   90.00
_cell.angle_gamma   90.00
#
_symmetry.space_group_name_H-M   'P 1'
#
loop_
_entity.id
_entity.type
_entity.pdbx_description
1 polymer ?
#
loop_
_entity_poly.entity_id
_entity_poly.type
_entity_poly.pdbx_seq_one_letter_code
_entity_poly.pdbx_strand_id
1 'polypeptide(L)'
;MAENYDPNATVDDGSCIIYGCTDELALDYNSDATIDDRSCQYFVGGCTNQNSISFDPEVIEDDGSCMSYKYIQNGGLITAKRKIGSELRQVIYMYNSFSTTSSKYYWWFWD
;
A
#
# COMPACT_ATOMS: atom_id res chain seq x y z
N MET A 1 -16.55 -3.89 -23.51
CA MET A 1 -16.90 -3.78 -24.95
C MET A 1 -15.71 -4.33 -25.71
N ALA A 2 -15.93 -5.21 -26.68
CA ALA A 2 -14.83 -5.80 -27.45
C ALA A 2 -14.39 -4.83 -28.56
N GLU A 3 -13.09 -4.71 -28.76
CA GLU A 3 -12.49 -3.83 -29.77
C GLU A 3 -12.66 -4.36 -31.19
N ASN A 4 -12.81 -5.67 -31.34
CA ASN A 4 -13.07 -6.34 -32.60
C ASN A 4 -14.56 -6.71 -32.78
N TYR A 5 -15.47 -5.87 -32.28
CA TYR A 5 -16.90 -6.08 -32.45
C TYR A 5 -17.28 -6.18 -33.95
N ASP A 6 -17.88 -7.31 -34.35
CA ASP A 6 -18.46 -7.52 -35.68
C ASP A 6 -19.99 -7.66 -35.56
N PRO A 7 -20.79 -6.73 -36.12
CA PRO A 7 -22.25 -6.83 -36.08
C PRO A 7 -22.82 -7.99 -36.90
N ASN A 8 -22.04 -8.62 -37.77
CA ASN A 8 -22.44 -9.79 -38.55
C ASN A 8 -22.03 -11.12 -37.89
N ALA A 9 -21.29 -11.09 -36.78
CA ALA A 9 -20.98 -12.28 -36.03
C ALA A 9 -22.28 -12.91 -35.51
N THR A 10 -22.47 -14.20 -35.81
CA THR A 10 -23.66 -14.97 -35.40
C THR A 10 -23.34 -16.08 -34.42
N VAL A 11 -22.05 -16.31 -34.15
CA VAL A 11 -21.52 -17.34 -33.25
C VAL A 11 -20.41 -16.71 -32.43
N ASP A 12 -20.42 -16.94 -31.11
CA ASP A 12 -19.30 -16.63 -30.24
C ASP A 12 -18.21 -17.69 -30.40
N ASP A 13 -17.05 -17.29 -30.93
CA ASP A 13 -15.88 -18.13 -31.14
C ASP A 13 -14.75 -17.86 -30.13
N GLY A 14 -15.01 -17.01 -29.12
CA GLY A 14 -14.01 -16.62 -28.13
C GLY A 14 -12.90 -15.72 -28.66
N SER A 15 -13.01 -15.17 -29.88
CA SER A 15 -11.99 -14.28 -30.45
C SER A 15 -12.08 -12.82 -30.01
N CYS A 16 -13.01 -12.48 -29.11
CA CYS A 16 -13.20 -11.13 -28.59
C CYS A 16 -11.91 -10.55 -27.98
N ILE A 17 -11.50 -9.39 -28.46
CA ILE A 17 -10.40 -8.60 -27.93
C ILE A 17 -11.00 -7.62 -26.91
N ILE A 18 -10.72 -7.86 -25.64
CA ILE A 18 -11.19 -7.04 -24.53
C ILE A 18 -9.94 -6.59 -23.77
N TYR A 19 -9.74 -5.28 -23.71
CA TYR A 19 -8.71 -4.67 -22.89
C TYR A 19 -9.17 -4.55 -21.43
N GLY A 20 -8.22 -4.76 -20.52
CA GLY A 20 -8.38 -4.51 -19.10
C GLY A 20 -7.32 -5.26 -18.31
N CYS A 21 -7.32 -5.08 -16.99
CA CYS A 21 -6.40 -5.80 -16.13
C CYS A 21 -6.65 -7.32 -16.16
N THR A 22 -5.61 -8.10 -16.48
CA THR A 22 -5.65 -9.57 -16.51
C THR A 22 -5.05 -10.23 -15.27
N ASP A 23 -4.53 -9.44 -14.34
CA ASP A 23 -3.94 -9.94 -13.09
C ASP A 23 -5.02 -10.15 -12.02
N GLU A 24 -5.23 -11.41 -11.60
CA GLU A 24 -6.20 -11.79 -10.56
C GLU A 24 -5.91 -11.18 -9.18
N LEU A 25 -4.70 -10.67 -8.95
CA LEU A 25 -4.33 -9.99 -7.70
C LEU A 25 -4.63 -8.49 -7.71
N ALA A 26 -5.03 -7.92 -8.85
CA ALA A 26 -5.40 -6.52 -8.96
C ALA A 26 -6.82 -6.25 -8.47
N LEU A 27 -7.06 -5.03 -7.98
CA LEU A 27 -8.35 -4.54 -7.50
C LEU A 27 -9.37 -4.38 -8.62
N ASP A 28 -8.91 -4.13 -9.84
CA ASP A 28 -9.70 -3.91 -11.05
C ASP A 28 -9.57 -5.06 -12.05
N TYR A 29 -9.24 -6.27 -11.58
CA TYR A 29 -9.21 -7.48 -12.40
C TYR A 29 -10.51 -7.64 -13.22
N ASN A 30 -10.35 -7.87 -14.51
CA ASN A 30 -11.45 -8.15 -15.43
C ASN A 30 -11.29 -9.56 -15.99
N SER A 31 -12.14 -10.49 -15.56
CA SER A 31 -12.12 -11.87 -16.04
C SER A 31 -12.45 -12.03 -17.52
N ASP A 32 -13.09 -11.02 -18.13
CA ASP A 32 -13.39 -11.01 -19.55
C ASP A 32 -12.24 -10.40 -20.39
N ALA A 33 -11.23 -9.81 -19.76
CA ALA A 33 -10.10 -9.21 -20.48
C ALA A 33 -9.23 -10.30 -21.12
N THR A 34 -8.98 -10.15 -22.41
CA THR A 34 -8.12 -11.06 -23.20
C THR A 34 -6.74 -10.45 -23.48
N ILE A 35 -6.58 -9.13 -23.27
CA ILE A 35 -5.30 -8.41 -23.39
C ILE A 35 -5.13 -7.44 -22.22
N ASP A 36 -3.99 -7.55 -21.53
CA ASP A 36 -3.58 -6.59 -20.51
C ASP A 36 -3.31 -5.20 -21.12
N ASP A 37 -4.01 -4.19 -20.61
CA ASP A 37 -3.83 -2.78 -20.99
C ASP A 37 -2.93 -2.00 -20.02
N ARG A 38 -2.38 -2.69 -19.00
CA ARG A 38 -1.58 -2.11 -17.91
C ARG A 38 -2.38 -1.12 -17.06
N SER A 39 -3.71 -1.23 -17.01
CA SER A 39 -4.54 -0.46 -16.09
C SER A 39 -4.49 -0.96 -14.65
N CYS A 40 -3.97 -2.18 -14.43
CA CYS A 40 -4.04 -2.89 -13.15
C CYS A 40 -3.72 -2.00 -11.94
N GLN A 41 -4.68 -1.89 -11.04
CA GLN A 41 -4.56 -1.21 -9.77
C GLN A 41 -4.32 -2.23 -8.67
N TYR A 42 -3.24 -2.04 -7.93
CA TYR A 42 -2.90 -2.92 -6.81
C TYR A 42 -3.20 -2.24 -5.49
N PHE A 43 -3.46 -3.05 -4.46
CA PHE A 43 -3.48 -2.55 -3.10
C PHE A 43 -2.06 -2.07 -2.73
N VAL A 44 -1.91 -0.75 -2.61
CA VAL A 44 -0.69 -0.12 -2.08
C VAL A 44 -1.03 0.45 -0.71
N GLY A 45 -0.73 -0.34 0.32
CA GLY A 45 -0.92 0.04 1.71
C GLY A 45 0.30 0.79 2.26
N GLY A 46 0.04 1.87 2.99
CA GLY A 46 1.07 2.62 3.70
C GLY A 46 0.45 3.76 4.51
N CYS A 47 1.22 4.79 4.85
CA CYS A 47 0.69 5.88 5.66
C CYS A 47 0.09 7.00 4.81
N THR A 48 -1.22 7.20 4.93
CA THR A 48 -1.97 8.28 4.23
C THR A 48 -2.05 9.59 5.03
N ASN A 49 -1.57 9.61 6.28
CA ASN A 49 -1.65 10.80 7.13
C ASN A 49 -0.56 11.82 6.76
N GLN A 50 -0.96 12.94 6.14
CA GLN A 50 -0.05 14.00 5.70
C GLN A 50 0.77 14.68 6.82
N ASN A 51 0.35 14.55 8.07
CA ASN A 51 1.09 15.05 9.23
C ASN A 51 2.04 14.00 9.84
N SER A 52 2.11 12.80 9.26
CA SER A 52 3.03 11.75 9.67
C SER A 52 4.37 11.90 8.97
N ILE A 53 5.45 11.58 9.69
CA ILE A 53 6.80 11.51 9.12
C ILE A 53 6.99 10.33 8.15
N SER A 54 6.09 9.34 8.15
CA SER A 54 6.08 8.24 7.17
C SER A 54 5.04 8.41 6.08
N PHE A 55 4.47 9.61 5.89
CA PHE A 55 3.49 9.87 4.83
C PHE A 55 4.03 9.46 3.46
N ASP A 56 3.25 8.68 2.72
CA ASP A 56 3.53 8.28 1.35
C ASP A 56 2.36 8.71 0.45
N PRO A 57 2.57 9.64 -0.50
CA PRO A 57 1.50 10.09 -1.39
C PRO A 57 1.12 9.07 -2.47
N GLU A 58 1.87 7.97 -2.63
CA GLU A 58 1.59 6.92 -3.61
C GLU A 58 0.68 5.82 -3.04
N VAL A 59 0.43 5.81 -1.72
CA VAL A 59 -0.47 4.85 -1.09
C VAL A 59 -1.93 5.32 -1.16
N ILE A 60 -2.84 4.38 -1.37
CA ILE A 60 -4.28 4.67 -1.50
C ILE A 60 -5.08 4.27 -0.26
N GLU A 61 -4.49 3.45 0.62
CA GLU A 61 -5.13 2.91 1.81
C GLU A 61 -4.20 3.00 3.02
N ASP A 62 -4.75 3.43 4.17
CA ASP A 62 -4.00 3.49 5.43
C ASP A 62 -3.81 2.09 6.00
N ASP A 63 -2.59 1.58 5.99
CA ASP A 63 -2.27 0.27 6.57
C ASP A 63 -1.96 0.34 8.09
N GLY A 64 -2.02 1.54 8.68
CA GLY A 64 -1.68 1.79 10.08
C GLY A 64 -0.17 1.92 10.33
N SER A 65 0.64 2.03 9.28
CA SER A 65 2.09 2.25 9.39
C SER A 65 2.48 3.68 9.80
N CYS A 66 1.51 4.59 9.92
CA CYS A 66 1.79 5.99 10.25
C CYS A 66 2.59 6.16 11.55
N MET A 67 3.74 6.82 11.41
CA MET A 67 4.60 7.20 12.52
C MET A 67 4.11 8.49 13.18
N SER A 68 4.09 8.50 14.52
CA SER A 68 3.82 9.71 15.32
C SER A 68 5.06 10.14 16.08
N TYR A 69 5.34 11.44 16.11
CA TYR A 69 6.33 12.02 17.04
C TYR A 69 5.63 12.35 18.37
N LYS A 70 6.24 11.94 19.48
CA LYS A 70 5.85 12.37 20.82
C LYS A 70 7.07 13.02 21.47
N TYR A 71 7.02 14.32 21.73
CA TYR A 71 8.06 14.98 22.49
C TYR A 71 7.98 14.54 23.95
N ILE A 72 9.10 14.09 24.51
CA ILE A 72 9.30 13.97 25.96
C ILE A 72 10.47 14.88 26.26
N GLN A 73 10.25 15.88 27.12
CA GLN A 73 11.13 17.05 27.31
C GLN A 73 12.62 16.76 27.10
N ASN A 74 13.27 17.60 26.27
CA ASN A 74 14.71 17.51 25.91
C ASN A 74 15.12 16.33 25.01
N GLY A 75 14.13 15.71 24.34
CA GLY A 75 14.31 14.72 23.27
C GLY A 75 12.99 14.44 22.52
N GLY A 76 13.06 13.77 21.38
CA GLY A 76 11.89 13.29 20.63
C GLY A 76 11.77 11.78 20.73
N LEU A 77 10.60 11.26 21.08
CA LEU A 77 10.25 9.85 20.91
C LEU A 77 9.55 9.70 19.56
N ILE A 78 10.18 9.07 18.57
CA ILE A 78 9.48 8.67 17.34
C ILE A 78 8.94 7.28 17.62
N THR A 79 7.62 7.16 17.61
CA THR A 79 6.96 5.85 17.72
C THR A 79 6.40 5.52 16.36
N ALA A 80 6.98 4.51 15.73
CA ALA A 80 6.48 3.94 14.50
C ALA A 80 5.65 2.70 14.84
N LYS A 81 4.50 2.55 14.21
CA LYS A 81 3.86 1.24 14.12
C LYS A 81 4.24 0.70 12.75
N ARG A 82 4.77 -0.51 12.69
CA ARG A 82 5.01 -1.24 11.45
C ARG A 82 4.08 -2.44 11.43
N LYS A 83 3.20 -2.50 10.45
CA LYS A 83 2.41 -3.69 10.20
C LYS A 83 3.27 -4.73 9.48
N ILE A 84 3.28 -5.96 9.96
CA ILE A 84 3.93 -7.11 9.29
C ILE A 84 2.86 -8.20 9.23
N GLY A 85 2.25 -8.38 8.07
CA GLY A 85 1.07 -9.24 7.95
C GLY A 85 -0.12 -8.69 8.76
N SER A 86 -0.69 -9.50 9.64
CA SER A 86 -1.75 -9.09 10.58
C SER A 86 -1.25 -8.49 11.89
N GLU A 87 0.06 -8.53 12.15
CA GLU A 87 0.65 -8.07 13.42
C GLU A 87 1.07 -6.60 13.33
N LEU A 88 0.67 -5.79 14.33
CA LEU A 88 1.21 -4.45 14.53
C LEU A 88 2.44 -4.53 15.44
N ARG A 89 3.61 -4.14 14.92
CA ARG A 89 4.84 -4.01 15.71
C ARG A 89 5.13 -2.56 16.01
N GLN A 90 5.40 -2.24 17.26
CA GLN A 90 5.79 -0.88 17.65
C GLN A 90 7.32 -0.76 17.64
N VAL A 91 7.86 0.14 16.83
CA VAL A 91 9.29 0.49 16.81
C VAL A 91 9.43 1.85 17.48
N ILE A 92 10.31 1.93 18.48
CA ILE A 92 10.54 3.16 19.24
C ILE A 92 11.94 3.66 18.91
N TYR A 93 12.03 4.86 18.34
CA TYR A 93 13.27 5.61 18.21
C TYR A 93 13.31 6.67 19.29
N MET A 94 14.38 6.68 20.07
CA MET A 94 14.66 7.76 21.00
C MET A 94 15.68 8.70 20.37
N TYR A 95 15.27 9.93 20.11
CA TYR A 95 16.13 11.02 19.68
C TYR A 95 16.40 11.94 20.87
N ASN A 96 17.68 12.18 21.18
CA ASN A 96 18.07 13.18 22.16
C ASN A 96 18.41 14.47 21.41
N SER A 97 17.75 15.59 21.72
CA SER A 97 17.99 16.86 21.02
C SER A 97 19.38 17.46 21.24
N PHE A 98 20.17 16.87 22.14
CA PHE A 98 21.55 17.24 22.47
C PHE A 98 22.59 16.26 21.89
N SER A 99 22.16 15.24 21.14
CA SER A 99 23.04 14.21 20.57
C SER A 99 22.72 13.94 19.10
N THR A 100 23.74 13.81 18.25
CA THR A 100 23.59 13.33 16.87
C THR A 100 23.42 11.81 16.80
N THR A 101 23.49 11.10 17.93
CA THR A 101 23.33 9.64 18.01
C THR A 101 21.87 9.29 18.29
N SER A 102 21.24 8.57 17.35
CA SER A 102 19.94 7.93 17.57
C SER A 102 20.16 6.53 18.13
N SER A 103 19.38 6.14 19.14
CA SER A 103 19.37 4.77 19.66
C SER A 103 18.09 4.07 19.22
N LYS A 104 18.23 2.90 18.57
CA LYS A 104 17.12 2.07 18.13
C LYS A 104 16.86 0.99 19.17
N TYR A 105 15.65 0.90 19.70
CA TYR A 105 15.24 -0.15 20.61
C TYR A 105 14.13 -0.98 19.99
N TYR A 106 14.30 -2.30 19.99
CA TYR A 106 13.30 -3.26 19.53
C TYR A 106 12.70 -3.93 20.77
N TRP A 107 11.39 -3.83 20.95
CA TRP A 107 10.65 -4.54 21.99
C TRP A 107 9.64 -5.47 21.34
N TRP A 108 9.61 -6.72 21.78
CA TRP A 108 8.58 -7.69 21.41
C TRP A 108 7.48 -7.55 22.46
N PHE A 109 6.29 -7.11 22.06
CA PHE A 109 5.11 -7.31 22.89
C PHE A 109 4.65 -8.74 22.63
N TRP A 110 4.70 -9.56 23.67
CA TRP A 110 3.97 -10.83 23.70
C TRP A 110 2.60 -10.44 24.25
N ASP A 111 1.55 -10.61 23.45
CA ASP A 111 0.18 -10.61 23.97
C ASP A 111 -0.01 -11.79 24.93
#